data_AF-A0A838PSB5-F1
#
_entry.id   AF-A0A838PSB5-F1
#
_cell.length_a   1.000
_cell.length_b   1.000
_cell.length_c   1.000
_cell.angle_alpha   90.00
_cell.angle_beta   90.00
_cell.angle_gamma   90.00
#
_symmetry.space_group_name_H-M   'P 1'
#
loop_
_entity.id
_entity.type
_entity.pdbx_description
1 polymer ?
#
loop_
_entity_poly.entity_id
_entity_poly.type
_entity_poly.pdbx_seq_one_letter_code
_entity_poly.pdbx_strand_id
1 'polypeptide(L)' 'MRCPFCSFDSTRVVDSRLTDPGHSIRRRRECAGCGNRFTTHERAEEVPVDVIKRDGTTQRFDRRKLLRGL' A
#
# COMPACT_ATOMS: atom_id res chain seq x y z
N MET A 1 11.69 -7.15 -2.60
CA MET A 1 11.07 -6.66 -3.86
C MET A 1 11.85 -7.28 -4.99
N ARG A 2 11.21 -8.18 -5.74
CA ARG A 2 11.84 -8.93 -6.83
C ARG A 2 12.11 -8.01 -8.02
N CYS A 3 13.31 -8.10 -8.59
CA CYS A 3 13.69 -7.30 -9.76
C CYS A 3 12.85 -7.71 -10.98
N PRO A 4 12.20 -6.75 -11.69
CA PRO A 4 11.37 -7.07 -12.85
C PRO A 4 12.19 -7.50 -14.08
N PHE A 5 13.51 -7.30 -14.09
CA PHE A 5 14.37 -7.61 -15.23
C PHE A 5 15.07 -8.98 -15.12
N CYS A 6 15.52 -9.35 -13.92
CA CYS A 6 16.31 -10.57 -13.70
C CYS A 6 15.75 -11.48 -12.60
N SER A 7 14.59 -11.13 -12.02
CA SER A 7 13.93 -11.89 -10.95
C SER A 7 14.74 -12.08 -9.66
N PHE A 8 15.82 -11.32 -9.46
CA PHE A 8 16.60 -11.34 -8.23
C PHE A 8 15.83 -10.71 -7.06
N ASP A 9 15.90 -11.31 -5.87
CA ASP A 9 15.03 -10.93 -4.74
C ASP A 9 15.54 -9.73 -3.91
N SER A 10 16.84 -9.42 -3.99
CA SER A 10 17.45 -8.31 -3.24
C SER A 10 17.60 -7.06 -4.11
N THR A 11 16.89 -6.00 -3.71
CA THR A 11 16.90 -4.69 -4.38
C THR A 11 17.07 -3.59 -3.34
N ARG A 12 17.93 -2.61 -3.62
CA ARG A 12 18.26 -1.50 -2.71
C ARG A 12 17.43 -0.26 -3.06
N VAL A 13 16.91 0.44 -2.04
CA VAL A 13 16.26 1.74 -2.23
C VAL A 13 17.33 2.83 -2.35
N VAL A 14 17.24 3.65 -3.40
CA VAL A 14 18.19 4.72 -3.71
C VAL A 14 17.56 6.11 -3.49
N ASP A 15 16.28 6.27 -3.80
CA ASP A 15 15.54 7.52 -3.64
C ASP A 15 14.11 7.23 -3.19
N SER A 16 13.54 8.07 -2.32
CA SER A 16 12.17 7.92 -1.81
C SER A 16 11.49 9.28 -1.77
N ARG A 17 10.32 9.40 -2.39
CA ARG A 17 9.53 10.64 -2.41
C ARG A 17 8.07 10.35 -2.08
N LEU A 18 7.45 11.24 -1.31
CA LEU A 18 6.00 11.24 -1.10
C LEU A 18 5.32 11.67 -2.40
N THR A 19 4.25 10.97 -2.77
CA THR A 19 3.41 11.25 -3.94
C THR A 19 1.94 11.11 -3.55
N ASP A 20 1.05 11.81 -4.26
CA ASP A 20 -0.35 12.00 -3.83
C ASP A 20 -0.41 12.78 -2.50
N PRO A 21 -1.57 13.27 -2.00
CA PRO A 21 -1.64 14.05 -0.75
C PRO A 21 -1.41 13.16 0.48
N GLY A 22 -0.22 12.57 0.60
CA GLY A 22 0.23 11.74 1.73
C GLY A 22 -0.04 10.24 1.61
N HIS A 23 -0.71 9.79 0.55
CA HIS A 23 -1.20 8.40 0.48
C HIS A 23 -0.29 7.42 -0.27
N SER A 24 0.75 7.89 -0.96
CA SER A 24 1.67 7.01 -1.67
C SER A 24 3.14 7.41 -1.53
N ILE A 25 4.03 6.44 -1.63
CA ILE A 25 5.48 6.62 -1.61
C ILE A 25 6.04 6.08 -2.93
N ARG A 26 6.66 6.94 -3.71
CA ARG A 26 7.44 6.54 -4.88
C ARG A 26 8.87 6.25 -4.45
N ARG A 27 9.34 5.02 -4.69
CA ARG A 27 10.72 4.61 -4.42
C ARG A 27 11.46 4.23 -5.69
N ARG A 28 12.67 4.77 -5.88
CA ARG A 28 13.61 4.30 -6.92
C ARG A 28 14.50 3.22 -6.32
N ARG A 29 14.55 2.06 -6.96
CA ARG A 29 15.28 0.87 -6.52
C ARG A 29 16.36 0.51 -7.54
N GLU A 30 17.43 -0.09 -7.05
CA GLU A 30 18.53 -0.65 -7.84
C GLU A 30 18.69 -2.14 -7.52
N CYS A 31 18.84 -2.97 -8.54
CA CYS A 31 19.02 -4.41 -8.36
C CYS A 31 20.48 -4.79 -8.10
N ALA A 32 20.75 -5.54 -7.03
CA ALA A 32 22.11 -6.00 -6.73
C ALA A 32 22.61 -7.11 -7.70
N GLY A 33 21.71 -7.85 -8.36
CA GLY A 33 22.07 -8.89 -9.32
C GLY A 33 22.39 -8.40 -10.75
N CYS A 34 21.74 -7.33 -11.24
CA CYS A 34 21.90 -6.86 -12.62
C CYS A 34 22.19 -5.35 -12.76
N GLY A 35 22.27 -4.60 -11.66
CA GLY A 35 22.53 -3.15 -11.66
C GLY A 35 21.39 -2.27 -12.17
N ASN A 36 20.32 -2.85 -12.74
CA ASN A 36 19.21 -2.08 -13.29
C ASN A 36 18.42 -1.31 -12.23
N ARG A 37 17.97 -0.12 -12.61
CA ARG A 37 17.16 0.78 -11.77
C ARG A 37 15.70 0.78 -12.23
N PHE A 38 14.78 0.76 -11.27
CA PHE A 38 13.34 0.82 -11.53
C PHE A 38 12.59 1.57 -10.41
N THR A 39 11.35 1.94 -10.66
CA THR A 39 10.51 2.70 -9.73
C THR A 39 9.36 1.85 -9.22
N THR A 40 9.09 1.90 -7.92
CA THR A 40 7.94 1.25 -7.29
C THR A 40 7.07 2.29 -6.59
N HIS A 41 5.76 2.13 -6.66
CA HIS A 41 4.81 2.92 -5.90
C HIS A 41 4.26 2.06 -4.76
N GLU A 42 4.48 2.50 -3.54
CA GLU A 42 3.94 1.87 -2.33
C GLU A 42 2.75 2.71 -1.87
N ARG A 43 1.59 2.08 -1.66
CA ARG A 43 0.38 2.73 -1.14
C ARG A 43 -0.03 2.02 0.12
N ALA A 44 -0.41 2.76 1.16
CA ALA A 44 -1.06 2.16 2.31
C ALA A 44 -2.41 1.61 1.87
N GLU A 45 -2.58 0.29 1.96
CA GLU A 45 -3.86 -0.35 1.73
C GLU A 45 -4.71 -0.19 2.99
N GLU A 46 -5.81 0.54 2.88
CA GLU A 46 -6.83 0.53 3.94
C GLU A 46 -7.57 -0.78 3.85
N VAL A 47 -7.26 -1.72 4.74
CA VAL A 47 -8.01 -2.97 4.83
C VAL A 47 -9.43 -2.62 5.29
N PRO A 48 -10.45 -2.86 4.44
CA PRO A 48 -11.81 -2.60 4.85
C PRO A 48 -12.20 -3.52 6.00
N VAL A 49 -12.71 -2.94 7.09
CA VAL A 49 -13.28 -3.69 8.21
C VAL A 49 -14.75 -3.95 7.93
N ASP A 50 -15.20 -5.19 8.10
CA ASP A 50 -16.62 -5.53 8.09
C ASP A 50 -17.12 -5.75 9.52
N VAL A 51 -18.35 -5.35 9.80
CA VAL A 51 -19.00 -5.52 11.11
C VAL A 51 -20.28 -6.31 10.96
N ILE A 52 -20.50 -7.24 11.90
CA ILE A 52 -21.75 -7.98 12.04
C ILE A 52 -22.69 -7.17 12.94
N LYS A 53 -23.88 -6.84 12.43
CA LYS A 53 -24.91 -6.13 13.16
C LYS A 53 -25.72 -7.08 14.05
N ARG A 54 -26.49 -6.52 14.98
CA ARG A 54 -27.30 -7.30 15.93
C ARG A 54 -28.36 -8.18 15.21
N ASP A 55 -28.80 -7.75 14.04
CA ASP A 55 -29.71 -8.50 13.16
C ASP A 55 -29.00 -9.59 12.34
N GLY A 56 -27.68 -9.78 12.53
CA GLY A 56 -26.87 -10.76 11.81
C GLY A 56 -26.36 -10.27 10.45
N THR A 57 -26.69 -9.05 10.02
CA THR A 57 -26.24 -8.53 8.72
C THR A 57 -24.77 -8.10 8.77
N THR A 58 -24.01 -8.46 7.74
CA THR A 58 -22.63 -7.98 7.55
C THR A 58 -22.63 -6.69 6.75
N GLN A 59 -21.95 -5.67 7.26
CA GLN A 59 -21.79 -4.41 6.55
C GLN A 59 -20.40 -3.83 6.76
N ARG A 60 -19.90 -3.12 5.76
CA ARG A 60 -18.66 -2.36 5.87
C ARG A 60 -18.72 -1.41 7.07
N PHE A 61 -17.65 -1.35 7.84
CA PHE A 61 -17.45 -0.35 8.86
C PHE A 61 -17.46 1.05 8.21
N ASP A 62 -18.37 1.90 8.68
CA ASP A 62 -18.43 3.30 8.31
C ASP A 62 -18.40 4.15 9.58
N ARG A 63 -17.27 4.83 9.82
CA ARG A 63 -17.10 5.75 10.94
C ARG A 63 -18.12 6.89 10.93
N ARG A 64 -18.53 7.37 9.76
CA ARG A 64 -19.54 8.44 9.64
C ARG A 64 -20.92 7.96 10.08
N LYS A 65 -21.24 6.68 9.85
CA LYS A 65 -22.49 6.07 10.34
C LYS A 65 -22.55 6.03 11.87
N LEU A 66 -21.41 5.80 12.54
CA LEU A 66 -21.34 5.87 14.01
C LEU A 66 -21.52 7.29 14.53
N LEU A 67 -20.83 8.27 13.92
CA LEU A 67 -20.91 9.67 14.35
C LEU A 67 -22.31 10.28 14.16
N ARG A 68 -23.06 9.86 13.13
CA ARG A 68 -24.45 10.29 12.91
C ARG A 68 -25.46 9.65 13.89
N GLY A 69 -25.08 8.56 14.55
CA GLY A 69 -25.95 7.82 15.47
C GLY A 69 -25.71 8.11 16.95
N LEU A 70 -24.75 9.00 17.26
CA LEU A 70 -24.62 9.67 18.56
C LEU A 70 -25.66 10.78 18.66
#